data_AF-A0A1R2BQ55-F1
#
_entry.id   AF-A0A1R2BQ55-F1
#
_cell.length_a   1.000
_cell.length_b   1.000
_cell.length_c   1.000
_cell.angle_alpha   90.00
_cell.angle_beta   90.00
_cell.angle_gamma   90.00
#
_symmetry.space_group_name_H-M   'P 1'
#
loop_
_entity.id
_entity.type
_entity.pdbx_description
1 polymer ?
#
loop_
_entity_poly.entity_id
_entity_poly.type
_entity_poly.pdbx_seq_one_letter_code
_entity_poly.pdbx_strand_id
1 'polypeptide(L)'
;MDKIRNEGESLNGLHTKFKIIMTNYNNELTNSDNEISELELKCYMYGDEICIAQYDDYLIGNMNLTRKMDELVIEKERKCWSVIPYSKRPTGEFDWKFESMESINEFKKFYQCSKPYNEKILQIFHDKLIMNRKITRVLNEHNIKFGK
;
A
#
# COMPACT_ATOMS: atom_id res chain seq x y z
N MET A 1 -14.99 -17.02 28.71
CA MET A 1 -13.96 -17.08 27.66
C MET A 1 -14.54 -16.86 26.26
N ASP A 2 -15.72 -17.39 25.95
CA ASP A 2 -16.31 -17.27 24.60
C ASP A 2 -16.55 -15.84 24.11
N LYS A 3 -16.95 -14.92 25.01
CA LYS A 3 -17.17 -13.50 24.64
C LYS A 3 -15.90 -12.77 24.22
N ILE A 4 -14.79 -12.98 24.95
CA ILE A 4 -13.48 -12.37 24.65
C ILE A 4 -12.96 -12.92 23.31
N ARG A 5 -13.02 -14.25 23.14
CA ARG A 5 -12.58 -14.90 21.90
C ARG A 5 -13.36 -14.40 20.68
N ASN A 6 -14.69 -14.41 20.74
CA ASN A 6 -15.53 -14.03 19.60
C ASN A 6 -15.35 -12.56 19.20
N GLU A 7 -15.21 -11.64 20.17
CA GLU A 7 -15.01 -10.21 19.88
C GLU A 7 -13.59 -9.93 19.34
N GLY A 8 -12.58 -10.61 19.89
CA GLY A 8 -11.21 -10.58 19.37
C GLY A 8 -11.11 -11.09 17.94
N GLU A 9 -11.74 -12.23 17.63
CA GLU A 9 -11.76 -12.81 16.27
C GLU A 9 -12.44 -11.89 15.26
N SER A 10 -13.55 -11.26 15.62
CA SER A 10 -14.27 -10.33 14.73
C SER A 10 -13.44 -9.11 14.35
N LEU A 11 -12.85 -8.43 15.36
CA LEU A 11 -12.01 -7.25 15.13
C LEU A 11 -10.71 -7.62 14.39
N ASN A 12 -10.08 -8.73 14.77
CA ASN A 12 -8.85 -9.19 14.13
C ASN A 12 -9.08 -9.59 12.66
N GLY A 13 -10.25 -10.15 12.33
CA GLY A 13 -10.60 -10.49 10.96
C GLY A 13 -10.58 -9.28 10.02
N LEU A 14 -11.13 -8.14 10.44
CA LEU A 14 -11.13 -6.91 9.64
C LEU A 14 -9.72 -6.34 9.44
N HIS A 15 -8.94 -6.31 10.52
CA HIS A 15 -7.58 -5.79 10.49
C HIS A 15 -6.63 -6.66 9.66
N THR A 16 -6.78 -7.99 9.77
CA THR A 16 -6.05 -8.96 8.96
C THR A 16 -6.44 -8.85 7.49
N LYS A 17 -7.73 -8.62 7.17
CA LYS A 17 -8.17 -8.40 5.79
C LYS A 17 -7.48 -7.20 5.16
N PHE A 18 -7.34 -6.09 5.89
CA PHE A 18 -6.59 -4.93 5.41
C PHE A 18 -5.12 -5.31 5.11
N LYS A 19 -4.44 -6.02 6.02
CA LYS A 19 -3.07 -6.52 5.80
C LYS A 19 -2.94 -7.35 4.53
N ILE A 20 -3.87 -8.28 4.30
CA ILE A 20 -3.87 -9.14 3.12
C ILE A 20 -4.03 -8.32 1.84
N ILE A 21 -4.96 -7.36 1.82
CA ILE A 21 -5.17 -6.50 0.64
C ILE A 21 -3.90 -5.69 0.34
N MET A 22 -3.28 -5.13 1.36
CA MET A 22 -2.01 -4.39 1.23
C MET A 22 -0.89 -5.26 0.65
N THR A 23 -0.73 -6.48 1.14
CA THR A 23 0.24 -7.44 0.61
C THR A 23 -0.03 -7.77 -0.86
N ASN A 24 -1.30 -8.00 -1.22
CA ASN A 24 -1.68 -8.29 -2.61
C ASN A 24 -1.34 -7.11 -3.53
N TYR A 25 -1.67 -5.89 -3.12
CA TYR A 25 -1.31 -4.70 -3.89
C TYR A 25 0.19 -4.51 -4.04
N ASN A 26 0.98 -4.72 -2.98
CA ASN A 26 2.44 -4.67 -3.06
C ASN A 26 3.01 -5.70 -4.06
N ASN A 27 2.48 -6.92 -4.06
CA ASN A 27 2.90 -7.95 -5.01
C ASN A 27 2.54 -7.57 -6.45
N GLU A 28 1.32 -7.06 -6.69
CA GLU A 28 0.91 -6.59 -8.02
C GLU A 28 1.76 -5.41 -8.52
N LEU A 29 2.08 -4.45 -7.64
CA LEU A 29 2.95 -3.33 -7.97
C LEU A 29 4.35 -3.79 -8.33
N THR A 30 4.94 -4.68 -7.54
CA THR A 30 6.29 -5.21 -7.79
C THR A 30 6.36 -5.88 -9.17
N ASN A 31 5.37 -6.71 -9.51
CA ASN A 31 5.31 -7.34 -10.82
C ASN A 31 5.17 -6.31 -11.96
N SER A 32 4.35 -5.28 -11.75
CA SER A 32 4.14 -4.23 -12.75
C SER A 32 5.39 -3.36 -12.94
N ASP A 33 6.10 -3.02 -11.85
CA ASP A 33 7.33 -2.21 -11.91
C ASP A 33 8.45 -2.96 -12.65
N ASN A 34 8.53 -4.29 -12.50
CA ASN A 34 9.44 -5.13 -13.29
C ASN A 34 9.10 -5.08 -14.79
N GLU A 35 7.82 -5.23 -15.15
CA GLU A 35 7.37 -5.16 -16.54
C GLU A 35 7.67 -3.79 -17.17
N ILE A 36 7.40 -2.70 -16.45
CA ILE A 36 7.69 -1.34 -16.90
C ILE A 36 9.19 -1.18 -17.17
N SER A 37 10.04 -1.70 -16.29
CA SER A 37 11.50 -1.64 -16.45
C SER A 37 11.97 -2.40 -17.70
N GLU A 38 11.40 -3.56 -18.00
CA GLU A 38 11.72 -4.29 -19.25
C GLU A 38 11.31 -3.53 -20.52
N LEU A 39 10.19 -2.79 -20.46
CA LEU A 39 9.70 -1.97 -21.57
C LEU A 39 10.53 -0.70 -21.77
N GLU A 40 10.99 -0.10 -20.68
CA GLU A 40 11.90 1.05 -20.70
C GLU A 40 13.21 0.71 -21.40
N LEU A 41 13.84 -0.43 -21.07
CA LEU A 41 15.05 -0.90 -21.75
C LEU A 41 14.88 -0.97 -23.27
N LYS A 42 13.73 -1.47 -23.75
CA LYS A 42 13.45 -1.53 -25.20
C LYS A 42 13.33 -0.14 -25.82
N CYS A 43 12.72 0.81 -25.11
CA CYS A 43 12.62 2.18 -25.60
C CYS A 43 13.98 2.85 -25.75
N TYR A 44 14.91 2.58 -24.82
CA TYR A 44 16.31 2.97 -24.99
C TYR A 44 16.98 2.29 -26.19
N MET A 45 16.77 0.99 -26.38
CA MET A 45 17.32 0.26 -27.53
C MET A 45 16.86 0.82 -28.87
N TYR A 46 15.61 1.26 -28.96
CA TYR A 46 15.03 1.83 -30.19
C TYR A 46 15.25 3.34 -30.35
N GLY A 47 15.77 4.02 -29.32
CA GLY A 47 15.93 5.48 -29.32
C GLY A 47 14.59 6.23 -29.37
N ASP A 48 13.52 5.67 -28.80
CA ASP A 48 12.20 6.33 -28.75
C ASP A 48 12.15 7.34 -27.59
N GLU A 49 12.52 8.59 -27.88
CA GLU A 49 12.53 9.69 -26.91
C GLU A 49 11.16 9.95 -26.28
N ILE A 50 10.06 9.74 -27.01
CA ILE A 50 8.71 9.93 -26.46
C ILE A 50 8.42 8.83 -25.44
N CYS A 51 8.78 7.58 -25.75
CA CYS A 51 8.64 6.49 -24.80
C CYS A 51 9.45 6.73 -23.51
N ILE A 52 10.70 7.17 -23.65
CA ILE A 52 11.57 7.49 -22.49
C ILE A 52 10.94 8.60 -21.64
N ALA A 53 10.44 9.67 -22.26
CA ALA A 53 9.78 10.76 -21.54
C ALA A 53 8.53 10.29 -20.76
N GLN A 54 7.75 9.34 -21.31
CA GLN A 54 6.61 8.76 -20.59
C GLN A 54 7.04 7.96 -19.36
N TYR A 55 8.17 7.26 -19.41
CA TYR A 55 8.72 6.57 -18.25
C TYR A 55 9.18 7.54 -17.16
N ASP A 56 9.82 8.66 -17.53
CA ASP A 56 10.22 9.70 -16.57
C ASP A 56 9.01 10.30 -15.85
N ASP A 57 7.93 10.59 -16.59
CA ASP A 57 6.65 11.05 -16.01
C ASP A 57 6.10 10.03 -15.00
N TYR A 58 6.19 8.73 -15.31
CA TYR A 58 5.81 7.66 -14.39
C TYR A 58 6.67 7.66 -13.12
N LEU A 59 8.00 7.81 -13.21
CA LEU A 59 8.88 7.83 -12.05
C LEU A 59 8.50 8.97 -11.10
N ILE A 60 8.29 10.17 -11.64
CA ILE A 60 7.88 11.35 -10.87
C ILE A 60 6.51 11.10 -10.22
N GLY A 61 5.55 10.53 -10.96
CA GLY A 61 4.23 10.17 -10.45
C GLY A 61 4.31 9.16 -9.30
N ASN A 62 5.08 8.09 -9.46
CA ASN A 62 5.26 7.04 -8.47
C ASN A 62 5.93 7.56 -7.19
N MET A 63 6.99 8.35 -7.33
CA MET A 63 7.66 9.00 -6.20
C MET A 63 6.70 9.87 -5.38
N ASN A 64 5.86 10.67 -6.06
CA ASN A 64 4.87 11.52 -5.39
C ASN A 64 3.83 10.72 -4.62
N LEU A 65 3.34 9.61 -5.18
CA LEU A 65 2.39 8.73 -4.50
C LEU A 65 3.03 8.00 -3.32
N THR A 66 4.27 7.52 -3.46
CA THR A 66 5.04 6.91 -2.35
C THR A 66 5.19 7.89 -1.20
N ARG A 67 5.60 9.13 -1.47
CA ARG A 67 5.77 10.15 -0.43
C ARG A 67 4.47 10.43 0.34
N LYS A 68 3.35 10.55 -0.37
CA LYS A 68 2.02 10.73 0.27
C LYS A 68 1.65 9.54 1.16
N MET A 69 1.99 8.33 0.74
CA MET A 69 1.75 7.12 1.52
C MET A 69 2.59 7.11 2.80
N ASP A 70 3.88 7.42 2.71
CA ASP A 70 4.79 7.48 3.86
C ASP A 70 4.34 8.54 4.87
N GLU A 71 3.95 9.72 4.39
CA GLU A 71 3.39 10.79 5.23
C GLU A 71 2.13 10.32 5.99
N LEU A 72 1.22 9.59 5.32
CA LEU A 72 0.02 9.03 5.96
C LEU A 72 0.35 7.95 6.98
N VAL A 73 1.33 7.08 6.69
CA VAL A 73 1.76 6.04 7.64
C VAL A 73 2.34 6.70 8.89
N ILE A 74 3.26 7.66 8.75
CA ILE A 74 3.85 8.39 9.87
C ILE A 74 2.76 9.12 10.67
N GLU A 75 1.82 9.76 10.00
CA GLU A 75 0.72 10.48 10.65
C GLU A 75 -0.18 9.53 11.44
N LYS A 76 -0.54 8.39 10.85
CA LYS A 76 -1.32 7.31 11.50
C LYS A 76 -0.59 6.82 12.74
N GLU A 77 0.69 6.48 12.61
CA GLU A 77 1.50 5.98 13.72
C GLU A 77 1.54 7.02 14.86
N ARG A 78 1.81 8.29 14.54
CA ARG A 78 1.86 9.37 15.55
C ARG A 78 0.53 9.56 16.26
N LYS A 79 -0.58 9.63 15.51
CA LYS A 79 -1.91 9.92 16.08
C LYS A 79 -2.53 8.72 16.76
N CYS A 80 -2.52 7.55 16.12
CA CYS A 80 -3.25 6.40 16.61
C CYS A 80 -2.50 5.62 17.68
N TRP A 81 -1.15 5.59 17.68
CA TRP A 81 -0.46 5.01 18.85
C TRP A 81 -0.57 5.89 20.08
N SER A 82 -0.67 7.22 19.92
CA SER A 82 -0.79 8.13 21.06
C SER A 82 -2.04 7.89 21.92
N VAL A 83 -3.09 7.25 21.38
CA VAL A 83 -4.32 6.94 22.13
C VAL A 83 -4.19 5.73 23.06
N ILE A 84 -3.09 4.96 22.93
CA ILE A 84 -2.81 3.76 23.73
C ILE A 84 -1.60 4.00 24.63
N PRO A 85 -1.65 3.64 25.93
CA PRO A 85 -0.49 3.68 26.81
C PRO A 85 0.68 2.86 26.28
N TYR A 86 1.91 3.40 26.31
CA TYR A 86 3.10 2.74 25.76
C TYR A 86 3.30 1.31 26.29
N SER A 87 3.08 1.09 27.59
CA SER A 87 3.19 -0.23 28.24
C SER A 87 2.21 -1.29 27.72
N LYS A 88 1.20 -0.90 26.95
CA LYS A 88 0.16 -1.77 26.39
C LYS A 88 0.28 -1.92 24.87
N ARG A 89 1.24 -1.25 24.22
CA ARG A 89 1.41 -1.32 22.77
C ARG A 89 2.13 -2.62 22.40
N PRO A 90 1.65 -3.38 21.40
CA PRO A 90 2.44 -4.45 20.81
C PRO A 90 3.66 -3.91 20.04
N THR A 91 4.55 -4.80 19.63
CA THR A 91 5.74 -4.49 18.82
C THR A 91 5.43 -3.93 17.44
N GLY A 92 4.27 -4.30 16.89
CA GLY A 92 3.79 -3.86 15.60
C GLY A 92 2.27 -3.82 15.54
N GLU A 93 1.74 -3.05 14.58
CA GLU A 93 0.30 -2.87 14.35
C GLU A 93 -0.46 -4.20 14.19
N PHE A 94 0.20 -5.27 13.74
CA PHE A 94 -0.40 -6.58 13.48
C PHE A 94 -0.04 -7.64 14.53
N ASP A 95 0.59 -7.26 15.65
CA ASP A 95 1.11 -8.19 16.67
C ASP A 95 0.27 -8.21 17.96
N TRP A 96 -1.01 -7.85 17.88
CA TRP A 96 -1.91 -7.78 19.04
C TRP A 96 -2.19 -9.15 19.66
N LYS A 97 -2.20 -9.21 21.00
CA LYS A 97 -2.64 -10.38 21.79
C LYS A 97 -3.98 -10.10 22.46
N PHE A 98 -4.95 -11.00 22.29
CA PHE A 98 -6.33 -10.83 22.80
C PHE A 98 -6.57 -11.65 24.07
N GLU A 99 -5.78 -11.39 25.11
CA GLU A 99 -5.82 -12.16 26.36
C GLU A 99 -6.85 -11.59 27.36
N SER A 100 -7.31 -10.35 27.17
CA SER A 100 -8.28 -9.70 28.05
C SER A 100 -9.26 -8.79 27.30
N MET A 101 -10.35 -8.41 27.97
CA MET A 101 -11.27 -7.41 27.41
C MET A 101 -10.62 -6.03 27.31
N GLU A 102 -9.66 -5.74 28.17
CA GLU A 102 -8.87 -4.51 28.11
C GLU A 102 -8.03 -4.44 26.84
N SER A 103 -7.32 -5.53 26.48
CA SER A 103 -6.53 -5.57 25.24
C SER A 103 -7.40 -5.43 23.99
N ILE A 104 -8.60 -6.02 24.00
CA ILE A 104 -9.58 -5.87 22.91
C ILE A 104 -10.05 -4.41 22.80
N ASN A 105 -10.32 -3.75 23.92
CA ASN A 105 -10.73 -2.34 23.94
C ASN A 105 -9.63 -1.41 23.40
N GLU A 106 -8.36 -1.64 23.77
CA GLU A 106 -7.24 -0.85 23.23
C GLU A 106 -7.07 -1.06 21.73
N PHE A 107 -7.16 -2.32 21.26
CA PHE A 107 -7.14 -2.60 19.82
C PHE A 107 -8.30 -1.92 19.08
N LYS A 108 -9.51 -1.95 19.66
CA LYS A 108 -10.69 -1.31 19.08
C LYS A 108 -10.51 0.20 18.93
N LYS A 109 -9.93 0.87 19.95
CA LYS A 109 -9.60 2.30 19.87
C LYS A 109 -8.59 2.58 18.76
N PHE A 110 -7.53 1.77 18.67
CA PHE A 110 -6.53 1.91 17.61
C PHE A 110 -7.14 1.73 16.23
N TYR A 111 -7.89 0.66 16.03
CA TYR A 111 -8.53 0.33 14.75
C TYR A 111 -9.52 1.42 14.31
N GLN A 112 -10.33 1.95 15.24
CA GLN A 112 -11.23 3.06 14.96
C GLN A 112 -10.47 4.32 14.54
N CYS A 113 -9.33 4.61 15.16
CA CYS A 113 -8.46 5.72 14.76
C CYS A 113 -7.78 5.48 13.41
N SER A 114 -7.28 4.27 13.15
CA SER A 114 -6.44 3.95 12.00
C SER A 114 -7.25 3.76 10.71
N LYS A 115 -8.53 3.38 10.82
CA LYS A 115 -9.43 3.15 9.68
C LYS A 115 -9.37 4.22 8.57
N PRO A 116 -9.54 5.53 8.82
CA PRO A 116 -9.47 6.55 7.77
C PRO A 116 -8.10 6.65 7.09
N TYR A 117 -7.01 6.35 7.79
CA TYR A 117 -5.67 6.31 7.18
C TYR A 117 -5.51 5.08 6.31
N ASN A 118 -5.94 3.92 6.81
CA ASN A 118 -5.90 2.66 6.08
C ASN A 118 -6.68 2.75 4.76
N GLU A 119 -7.88 3.36 4.77
CA GLU A 119 -8.67 3.60 3.55
C GLU A 119 -7.92 4.50 2.55
N LYS A 120 -7.30 5.58 3.01
CA LYS A 120 -6.48 6.46 2.14
C LYS A 120 -5.25 5.75 1.59
N ILE A 121 -4.59 4.93 2.40
CA ILE A 121 -3.45 4.13 1.97
C ILE A 121 -3.89 3.16 0.86
N LEU A 122 -5.01 2.44 1.02
CA LEU A 122 -5.56 1.58 -0.03
C LEU A 122 -5.85 2.36 -1.31
N GLN A 123 -6.38 3.57 -1.21
CA GLN A 123 -6.63 4.41 -2.37
C GLN A 123 -5.32 4.75 -3.10
N ILE A 124 -4.24 5.07 -2.38
CA ILE A 124 -2.94 5.34 -3.00
C ILE A 124 -2.38 4.09 -3.71
N PHE A 125 -2.52 2.91 -3.10
CA PHE A 125 -2.16 1.65 -3.77
C PHE A 125 -2.92 1.44 -5.06
N HIS A 126 -4.23 1.71 -5.04
CA HIS A 126 -5.08 1.61 -6.21
C HIS A 126 -4.66 2.60 -7.30
N ASP A 127 -4.41 3.87 -6.93
CA ASP A 127 -3.98 4.91 -7.85
C ASP A 127 -2.64 4.56 -8.52
N LYS A 128 -1.69 3.99 -7.74
CA LYS A 128 -0.43 3.46 -8.29
C LYS A 128 -0.68 2.36 -9.32
N LEU A 129 -1.55 1.40 -9.04
CA LEU A 129 -1.85 0.33 -10.00
C LEU A 129 -2.49 0.85 -11.30
N ILE A 130 -3.38 1.83 -11.21
CA ILE A 130 -3.96 2.47 -12.41
C ILE A 130 -2.85 3.13 -13.22
N MET A 131 -1.97 3.88 -12.57
CA MET A 131 -0.85 4.54 -13.21
C MET A 131 0.09 3.52 -13.88
N ASN A 132 0.47 2.44 -13.17
CA ASN A 132 1.30 1.36 -13.69
C ASN A 132 0.69 0.75 -14.95
N ARG A 133 -0.60 0.37 -14.91
CA ARG A 133 -1.30 -0.20 -16.07
C ARG A 133 -1.34 0.77 -17.25
N LYS A 134 -1.55 2.06 -16.98
CA LYS A 134 -1.56 3.10 -18.02
C LYS A 134 -0.18 3.21 -18.67
N ILE A 135 0.89 3.31 -17.88
CA ILE A 135 2.25 3.47 -18.42
C ILE A 135 2.69 2.20 -19.18
N THR A 136 2.46 1.00 -18.62
CA THR A 136 2.74 -0.27 -19.29
C THR A 136 2.11 -0.34 -20.68
N ARG A 137 0.85 0.09 -20.81
CA ARG A 137 0.17 0.14 -22.11
C ARG A 137 0.86 1.09 -23.08
N VAL A 138 1.18 2.31 -22.65
CA VAL A 138 1.82 3.32 -23.49
C VAL A 138 3.21 2.86 -23.95
N LEU A 139 4.04 2.35 -23.05
CA LEU A 139 5.37 1.86 -23.40
C LEU A 139 5.31 0.66 -24.36
N ASN A 140 4.33 -0.24 -24.19
CA ASN A 140 4.10 -1.34 -25.12
C ASN A 140 3.70 -0.86 -26.52
N GLU A 141 2.76 0.07 -26.61
CA GLU A 141 2.31 0.62 -27.91
C GLU A 141 3.46 1.27 -28.68
N HIS A 142 4.32 2.02 -27.97
CA HIS A 142 5.52 2.64 -28.53
C HIS A 142 6.55 1.60 -28.99
N ASN A 143 6.87 0.61 -28.15
CA ASN A 143 7.79 -0.46 -28.49
C ASN A 143 7.35 -1.27 -29.72
N ILE A 144 6.05 -1.53 -29.89
CA ILE A 144 5.51 -2.22 -31.09
C ILE A 144 5.64 -1.36 -32.35
N LYS A 145 5.50 -0.04 -32.21
CA LYS A 145 5.53 0.91 -33.32
C LYS A 145 6.95 1.16 -33.86
N PHE A 146 7.93 1.29 -32.96
CA PHE A 146 9.30 1.68 -33.29
C PHE A 146 10.29 0.50 -33.33
N GLY A 147 9.96 -0.64 -32.73
CA GLY A 147 10.76 -1.87 -32.80
C GLY A 147 10.58 -2.71 -34.07
N LYS A 148 10.09 -2.12 -35.17
CA LYS A 148 9.93 -2.77 -36.47
C LYS A 148 11.10 -2.47 -37.40
#